data_AF-A0A7G2RQR6-F1
#
_entry.id   AF-A0A7G2RQR6-F1
#
_cell.length_a   1.000
_cell.length_b   1.000
_cell.length_c   1.000
_cell.angle_alpha   90.00
_cell.angle_beta   90.00
_cell.angle_gamma   90.00
#
_symmetry.space_group_name_H-M   'P 1'
#
loop_
_entity.id
_entity.type
_entity.pdbx_description
1 polymer ?
#
loop_
_entity_poly.entity_id
_entity_poly.type
_entity_poly.pdbx_seq_one_letter_code
_entity_poly.pdbx_strand_id
1 'polypeptide(L)'
;MIRQNSIEIVNEFIDIIYKEVKIKYSEEAGIKNVLNHLAERGLIEPRKLRDFMIIKDFDKMLELNDGNYTYTYMDISIKYDVSERTIQNIIYKHKRKYNKDYNIR
;
A
#
# COMPACT_ATOMS: atom_id res chain seq x y z
N MET A 1 -3.40 21.36 8.97
CA MET A 1 -4.54 20.84 8.18
C MET A 1 -3.97 20.47 6.82
N ILE A 2 -4.01 19.19 6.43
CA ILE A 2 -3.54 18.81 5.08
C ILE A 2 -4.60 19.30 4.11
N ARG A 3 -4.26 20.27 3.27
CA ARG A 3 -5.17 20.83 2.26
C ARG A 3 -5.32 19.79 1.16
N GLN A 4 -6.54 19.33 0.89
CA GLN A 4 -6.81 18.43 -0.21
C GLN A 4 -6.54 19.16 -1.54
N ASN A 5 -6.02 18.43 -2.54
CA ASN A 5 -5.80 18.97 -3.88
C ASN A 5 -7.13 19.18 -4.62
N SER A 6 -7.17 20.13 -5.55
CA SER A 6 -8.32 20.28 -6.45
C SER A 6 -8.32 19.15 -7.48
N ILE A 7 -9.49 18.88 -8.07
CA ILE A 7 -9.65 17.81 -9.06
C ILE A 7 -8.82 18.06 -10.33
N GLU A 8 -8.63 19.34 -10.70
CA GLU A 8 -7.84 19.74 -11.86
C GLU A 8 -6.38 19.33 -11.71
N ILE A 9 -5.78 19.58 -10.53
CA ILE A 9 -4.40 19.19 -10.22
C ILE A 9 -4.25 17.67 -10.23
N VAL A 10 -5.26 16.94 -9.72
CA VAL A 10 -5.25 15.48 -9.72
C VAL A 10 -5.30 14.93 -11.15
N ASN A 11 -6.13 15.51 -12.02
CA ASN A 11 -6.23 15.09 -13.42
C ASN A 11 -4.95 15.38 -14.20
N GLU A 12 -4.34 16.55 -14.01
CA GLU A 12 -3.05 16.89 -14.62
C GLU A 12 -1.95 15.88 -14.22
N PHE A 13 -1.88 15.54 -12.93
CA PHE A 13 -0.98 14.51 -12.45
C PHE A 13 -1.23 13.15 -13.13
N ILE A 14 -2.49 12.74 -13.26
CA ILE A 14 -2.87 11.48 -13.90
C ILE A 14 -2.39 11.47 -15.36
N ASP A 15 -2.62 12.53 -16.12
CA ASP A 15 -2.22 12.62 -17.53
C ASP A 15 -0.69 12.54 -17.71
N ILE A 16 0.07 13.21 -16.84
CA ILE A 16 1.54 13.15 -16.83
C ILE A 16 2.00 11.71 -16.60
N ILE A 17 1.49 11.06 -15.56
CA ILE A 17 1.88 9.68 -15.23
C ILE A 17 1.52 8.71 -16.35
N TYR A 18 0.32 8.82 -16.92
CA TYR A 18 -0.08 7.96 -18.04
C TYR A 18 0.85 8.13 -19.25
N LYS A 19 1.23 9.36 -19.59
CA LYS A 19 2.16 9.62 -20.69
C LYS A 19 3.53 9.00 -20.43
N GLU A 20 4.07 9.16 -19.23
CA GLU A 20 5.36 8.55 -18.86
C GLU A 20 5.33 7.02 -18.91
N VAL A 21 4.26 6.41 -18.41
CA VAL A 21 4.07 4.96 -18.41
C VAL A 21 3.96 4.42 -19.84
N LYS A 22 3.24 5.12 -20.73
CA LYS A 22 3.15 4.75 -22.15
C LYS A 22 4.50 4.78 -22.84
N ILE A 23 5.31 5.81 -22.58
CA ILE A 23 6.67 5.94 -23.12
C ILE A 23 7.57 4.82 -22.58
N LYS A 24 7.49 4.51 -21.28
CA LYS A 24 8.37 3.53 -20.64
C LYS A 24 8.05 2.08 -21.01
N TYR A 25 6.76 1.73 -21.15
CA TYR A 25 6.34 0.34 -21.31
C TYR A 25 5.77 0.05 -22.70
N SER A 26 4.68 0.70 -23.08
CA SER A 26 4.04 0.65 -24.41
C SER A 26 2.71 1.42 -24.37
N GLU A 27 2.09 1.64 -25.53
CA GLU A 27 0.75 2.22 -25.61
C GLU A 27 -0.33 1.34 -24.92
N GLU A 28 -0.09 0.03 -24.84
CA GLU A 28 -0.95 -0.95 -24.18
C GLU A 28 -0.64 -1.10 -22.67
N ALA A 29 0.21 -0.24 -22.11
CA ALA A 29 0.58 -0.31 -20.70
C ALA A 29 -0.66 -0.21 -19.80
N GLY A 30 -0.83 -1.23 -18.96
CA GLY A 30 -1.99 -1.35 -18.09
C GLY A 30 -1.76 -0.78 -16.69
N ILE A 31 -2.77 -0.91 -15.84
CA ILE A 31 -2.75 -0.41 -14.45
C ILE A 31 -1.57 -0.94 -13.62
N LYS A 32 -1.08 -2.16 -13.90
CA LYS A 32 0.10 -2.73 -13.22
C LYS A 32 1.36 -1.91 -13.51
N ASN A 33 1.52 -1.44 -14.74
CA ASN A 33 2.65 -0.60 -15.15
C ASN A 33 2.60 0.77 -14.47
N VAL A 34 1.40 1.34 -14.33
CA VAL A 34 1.19 2.60 -13.59
C VAL A 34 1.60 2.45 -12.13
N LEU A 35 1.10 1.42 -11.43
CA LEU A 35 1.43 1.19 -10.03
C LEU A 35 2.93 0.95 -9.81
N ASN A 36 3.58 0.20 -10.70
CA ASN A 36 5.03 0.00 -10.65
C ASN A 36 5.78 1.31 -10.84
N HIS A 37 5.41 2.11 -11.84
CA HIS A 37 6.04 3.40 -12.12
C HIS A 37 5.90 4.37 -10.93
N LEU A 38 4.71 4.43 -10.31
CA LEU A 38 4.50 5.23 -9.11
C LEU A 38 5.34 4.76 -7.91
N ALA A 39 5.49 3.44 -7.74
CA ALA A 39 6.33 2.86 -6.69
C ALA A 39 7.82 3.16 -6.92
N GLU A 40 8.32 3.01 -8.16
CA GLU A 40 9.70 3.31 -8.53
C GLU A 40 10.06 4.77 -8.31
N ARG A 41 9.13 5.70 -8.57
CA ARG A 41 9.33 7.14 -8.34
C ARG A 41 9.16 7.58 -6.88
N GLY A 42 8.84 6.64 -5.98
CA GLY A 42 8.61 6.95 -4.56
C GLY A 42 7.34 7.77 -4.30
N LEU A 43 6.44 7.86 -5.29
CA LEU A 43 5.13 8.53 -5.15
C LEU A 43 4.18 7.70 -4.29
N ILE A 44 4.35 6.38 -4.30
CA ILE A 44 3.82 5.49 -3.27
C ILE A 44 4.89 5.37 -2.18
N GLU A 45 4.63 5.92 -0.99
CA GLU A 45 5.56 5.83 0.14
C GLU A 45 5.89 4.34 0.42
N PRO A 46 7.18 3.92 0.39
CA PRO A 46 7.56 2.51 0.54
C PRO A 46 6.99 1.86 1.81
N ARG A 47 6.91 2.64 2.88
CA ARG A 47 6.32 2.21 4.15
C ARG A 47 4.84 1.85 3.99
N LYS A 48 4.05 2.62 3.23
CA LYS A 48 2.62 2.35 3.01
C LYS A 48 2.41 1.07 2.23
N LEU A 49 3.24 0.83 1.22
CA LEU A 49 3.23 -0.40 0.45
C LEU A 49 3.55 -1.60 1.36
N ARG A 50 4.63 -1.53 2.14
CA ARG A 50 5.00 -2.59 3.09
C ARG A 50 3.90 -2.83 4.13
N ASP A 51 3.38 -1.78 4.75
CA ASP A 51 2.36 -1.88 5.79
C ASP A 51 1.07 -2.52 5.20
N PHE A 52 0.68 -2.16 3.96
CA PHE A 52 -0.42 -2.83 3.23
C PHE A 52 -0.17 -4.34 3.04
N MET A 53 1.03 -4.70 2.59
CA MET A 53 1.38 -6.09 2.33
C MET A 53 1.46 -6.91 3.62
N ILE A 54 1.99 -6.33 4.70
CA ILE A 54 2.01 -6.93 6.04
C ILE A 54 0.60 -7.30 6.49
N ILE A 55 -0.39 -6.41 6.34
CA ILE A 55 -1.77 -6.69 6.78
C ILE A 55 -2.38 -7.82 5.97
N LYS A 56 -2.24 -7.76 4.65
CA LYS A 56 -2.79 -8.79 3.76
C LYS A 56 -2.21 -10.17 4.06
N ASP A 57 -0.91 -10.23 4.31
CA ASP A 57 -0.26 -11.47 4.69
C ASP A 57 -0.59 -11.91 6.11
N PHE A 58 -0.79 -10.97 7.03
CA PHE A 58 -1.18 -11.27 8.41
C PHE A 58 -2.50 -12.03 8.46
N ASP A 59 -3.52 -11.56 7.73
CA ASP A 59 -4.83 -12.22 7.69
C ASP A 59 -4.71 -13.65 7.14
N LYS A 60 -3.94 -13.83 6.06
CA LYS A 60 -3.68 -15.16 5.48
C LYS A 60 -2.90 -16.06 6.44
N MET A 61 -1.87 -15.55 7.10
CA MET A 61 -1.06 -16.33 8.04
C MET A 61 -1.84 -16.67 9.32
N LEU A 62 -2.75 -15.81 9.74
CA LEU A 62 -3.63 -16.09 10.88
C LEU A 62 -4.54 -17.29 10.61
N GLU A 63 -5.07 -17.41 9.39
CA GLU A 63 -5.83 -18.59 8.96
C GLU A 63 -4.95 -19.85 8.93
N LEU A 64 -3.72 -19.76 8.41
CA LEU A 64 -2.78 -20.89 8.34
C LEU A 64 -2.29 -21.35 9.71
N ASN A 65 -2.25 -20.44 10.69
CA ASN A 65 -1.82 -20.70 12.06
C ASN A 65 -3.00 -21.01 13.00
N ASP A 66 -4.16 -21.43 12.46
CA ASP A 66 -5.35 -21.79 13.23
C ASP A 66 -5.81 -20.70 14.21
N GLY A 67 -5.66 -19.43 13.82
CA GLY A 67 -6.01 -18.28 14.65
C GLY A 67 -4.99 -17.93 15.73
N ASN A 68 -3.81 -18.55 15.74
CA ASN A 68 -2.76 -18.25 16.71
C ASN A 68 -2.04 -16.94 16.36
N TYR A 69 -2.38 -15.87 17.09
CA TYR A 69 -1.80 -14.55 16.89
C TYR A 69 -0.29 -14.49 17.17
N THR A 70 0.21 -15.20 18.18
CA THR A 70 1.63 -15.17 18.54
C THR A 70 2.49 -15.72 17.41
N TYR A 71 2.15 -16.91 16.89
CA TYR A 71 2.87 -17.49 15.75
C TYR A 71 2.75 -16.62 14.51
N THR A 72 1.57 -16.06 14.26
CA THR A 72 1.35 -15.15 13.13
C THR A 72 2.23 -13.89 13.22
N TYR A 73 2.36 -13.27 14.40
CA TYR A 73 3.27 -12.13 14.57
C TYR A 73 4.72 -12.52 14.34
N MET A 74 5.16 -13.67 14.83
CA MET A 74 6.51 -14.19 14.63
C MET A 74 6.81 -14.43 13.14
N ASP A 75 5.93 -15.15 12.42
CA ASP A 75 6.12 -15.47 11.01
C ASP A 75 6.17 -14.22 10.13
N ILE A 76 5.29 -13.26 10.40
CA ILE A 76 5.26 -11.99 9.67
C ILE A 76 6.50 -11.15 10.01
N SER A 77 6.95 -11.16 11.27
CA SER A 77 8.17 -10.48 11.70
C SER A 77 9.39 -11.01 10.95
N ILE A 78 9.48 -12.33 10.79
CA ILE A 78 10.56 -12.99 10.03
C ILE A 78 10.46 -12.65 8.54
N LYS A 79 9.26 -12.78 7.94
CA LYS A 79 9.05 -12.53 6.51
C LYS A 79 9.45 -11.13 6.06
N TYR A 80 9.17 -10.13 6.90
CA TYR A 80 9.37 -8.71 6.56
C TYR A 80 10.62 -8.10 7.20
N ASP A 81 11.38 -8.86 7.99
CA ASP A 81 12.52 -8.37 8.77
C ASP A 81 12.17 -7.13 9.61
N VAL A 82 11.05 -7.21 10.33
CA VAL A 82 10.50 -6.10 11.13
C VAL A 82 10.01 -6.65 12.45
N SER A 83 10.45 -6.06 13.58
CA SER A 83 10.04 -6.49 14.93
C SER A 83 8.53 -6.71 15.08
N GLU A 84 8.12 -7.75 15.81
CA GLU A 84 6.73 -8.05 16.15
C GLU A 84 5.95 -6.83 16.67
N ARG A 85 6.56 -6.00 17.53
CA ARG A 85 5.95 -4.77 18.05
C ARG A 85 5.54 -3.80 16.94
N THR A 86 6.34 -3.69 15.89
CA THR A 86 6.04 -2.85 14.72
C THR A 86 4.88 -3.45 13.92
N ILE A 87 4.86 -4.77 13.72
CA ILE A 87 3.74 -5.47 13.08
C ILE A 87 2.44 -5.24 13.85
N GLN A 88 2.44 -5.46 15.16
CA GLN A 88 1.28 -5.20 16.04
C GLN A 88 0.77 -3.76 15.86
N ASN A 89 1.67 -2.77 15.91
CA ASN A 89 1.30 -1.37 15.72
C ASN A 89 0.65 -1.09 14.35
N ILE A 90 1.14 -1.75 13.28
CA ILE A 90 0.55 -1.66 11.94
C ILE A 90 -0.87 -2.24 11.96
N ILE A 91 -1.03 -3.49 12.42
CA ILE A 91 -2.33 -4.17 12.46
C ILE A 91 -3.37 -3.37 13.27
N TYR A 92 -3.00 -2.89 14.46
CA TYR A 92 -3.92 -2.10 15.31
C TYR A 92 -4.32 -0.76 14.68
N LYS A 93 -3.40 -0.05 14.01
CA LYS A 93 -3.71 1.22 13.33
C LYS A 93 -4.54 1.01 12.07
N HIS A 94 -4.38 -0.12 11.38
CA HIS A 94 -5.02 -0.37 10.10
C HIS A 94 -6.46 -0.86 10.18
N LYS A 95 -6.90 -1.50 11.28
CA LYS A 95 -8.32 -1.85 11.51
C LYS A 95 -9.29 -0.66 11.46
N ARG A 96 -8.79 0.59 11.43
CA ARG A 96 -9.60 1.82 11.39
C ARG A 96 -9.54 2.62 10.07
N LYS A 97 -8.69 2.26 9.10
CA LYS A 97 -8.21 3.20 8.06
C LYS A 97 -8.73 3.03 6.62
N TYR A 98 -9.61 2.06 6.35
CA TYR A 98 -10.22 1.88 5.03
C TYR A 98 -11.65 2.42 4.91
N ASN A 99 -12.00 3.44 5.69
CA ASN A 99 -13.22 4.18 5.42
C ASN A 99 -12.97 5.13 4.23
N LYS A 100 -13.75 4.95 3.14
CA LYS A 100 -13.67 5.72 1.89
C LYS A 100 -13.71 7.23 2.14
N ASP A 101 -14.52 7.66 3.10
CA ASP A 101 -14.79 9.08 3.40
C ASP A 101 -13.58 9.82 4.01
N TYR A 102 -12.52 9.09 4.41
CA TYR A 102 -11.28 9.67 4.93
C TYR A 102 -10.26 9.98 3.83
N ASN A 103 -10.40 9.40 2.63
CA ASN A 103 -9.34 9.42 1.61
C ASN A 103 -9.68 10.30 0.41
N ILE A 104 -10.97 10.40 0.03
CA ILE A 104 -11.45 11.23 -1.07
C ILE A 104 -12.76 11.86 -0.60
N ARG A 105 -12.89 13.18 -0.72
CA ARG A 105 -14.12 13.93 -0.41
C ARG A 105 -14.92 14.16 -1.69
#